data_AF-A0AAW9PDW0-F1
#
_entry.id   AF-A0AAW9PDW0-F1
#
_cell.length_a   1.000
_cell.length_b   1.000
_cell.length_c   1.000
_cell.angle_alpha   90.00
_cell.angle_beta   90.00
_cell.angle_gamma   90.00
#
_symmetry.space_group_name_H-M   'P 1'
#
loop_
_entity.id
_entity.type
_entity.pdbx_description
1 polymer ?
#
loop_
_entity_poly.entity_id
_entity_poly.type
_entity_poly.pdbx_seq_one_letter_code
_entity_poly.pdbx_strand_id
1 'polypeptide(L)' 'MAHVKVKDLVAAAHAASQDLPPASAKLMRDTATRLDVTYAALTEAMDQNTALAAMLAAAQKKEKN' A
#
# COMPACT_ATOMS: atom_id res chain seq x y z
N MET A 1 -0.82 -17.29 11.23
CA MET A 1 -1.55 -16.02 11.07
C MET A 1 -1.85 -15.86 9.58
N ALA A 2 -3.11 -15.70 9.18
CA ALA A 2 -3.45 -15.55 7.77
C ALA A 2 -2.88 -14.22 7.24
N HIS A 3 -2.17 -14.25 6.11
CA HIS A 3 -1.76 -13.03 5.42
C HIS A 3 -3.01 -12.37 4.81
N VAL A 4 -3.62 -11.45 5.54
CA VAL A 4 -4.75 -10.65 5.03
C VAL A 4 -4.20 -9.64 4.03
N LYS A 5 -4.78 -9.57 2.83
CA LYS A 5 -4.39 -8.54 1.86
C LYS A 5 -4.80 -7.18 2.40
N VAL A 6 -3.97 -6.15 2.19
CA VAL A 6 -4.22 -4.80 2.74
C VAL A 6 -5.59 -4.27 2.33
N LYS A 7 -6.03 -4.54 1.10
CA LYS A 7 -7.37 -4.16 0.61
C LYS A 7 -8.51 -4.82 1.39
N ASP A 8 -8.35 -6.09 1.75
CA ASP A 8 -9.34 -6.82 2.55
C ASP A 8 -9.40 -6.27 3.98
N LEU A 9 -8.23 -5.89 4.54
CA LEU A 9 -8.14 -5.27 5.86
C LEU A 9 -8.80 -3.88 5.89
N VAL A 10 -8.57 -3.05 4.86
CA VAL A 10 -9.21 -1.74 4.71
C VAL A 10 -10.73 -1.89 4.61
N ALA A 11 -11.21 -2.83 3.79
CA ALA A 11 -12.64 -3.11 3.65
C ALA A 11 -13.26 -3.56 4.99
N ALA A 12 -12.61 -4.48 5.70
CA ALA A 12 -13.06 -4.94 7.01
C ALA A 12 -13.10 -3.80 8.04
N ALA A 13 -12.12 -2.90 8.04
CA ALA A 13 -12.08 -1.75 8.93
C ALA A 13 -13.25 -0.77 8.65
N HIS A 14 -13.55 -0.50 7.38
CA HIS A 14 -14.71 0.33 7.01
C HIS A 14 -16.04 -0.31 7.41
N ALA A 15 -16.20 -1.63 7.24
CA ALA A 15 -17.39 -2.36 7.67
C ALA A 15 -17.55 -2.31 9.20
N ALA A 16 -16.50 -2.64 9.95
CA ALA A 16 -16.50 -2.58 11.42
C ALA A 16 -16.80 -1.18 11.96
N SER A 17 -16.50 -0.13 11.20
CA SER A 17 -16.81 1.25 11.59
C SER A 17 -18.30 1.58 11.63
N GLN A 18 -19.19 0.70 11.16
CA GLN A 18 -20.64 0.89 11.23
C GLN A 18 -21.19 0.57 12.62
N ASP A 19 -20.54 -0.36 13.33
CA ASP A 19 -20.98 -0.85 14.64
C ASP A 19 -20.33 -0.11 15.82
N LEU A 20 -19.46 0.87 15.54
CA LEU A 20 -18.70 1.62 16.54
C LEU A 20 -19.38 2.95 16.93
N PRO A 21 -19.17 3.42 18.18
CA PRO A 21 -19.55 4.78 18.57
C PRO A 21 -18.92 5.84 17.66
N PRO A 22 -19.54 7.02 17.46
CA PRO A 22 -19.14 7.97 16.42
C PRO A 22 -17.65 8.36 16.41
N ALA A 23 -17.05 8.58 17.60
CA ALA A 23 -15.63 8.95 17.71
C ALA A 23 -14.71 7.79 17.27
N SER A 24 -15.00 6.57 17.72
CA SER A 24 -14.25 5.36 17.36
C SER A 24 -14.45 4.98 15.89
N ALA A 25 -15.68 5.12 15.37
CA ALA A 25 -15.99 4.91 13.97
C ALA A 25 -15.20 5.87 13.06
N LYS A 26 -15.12 7.16 13.43
CA LYS A 26 -14.33 8.13 12.70
C LYS A 26 -12.85 7.75 12.68
N LEU A 27 -12.29 7.45 13.86
CA LEU A 27 -10.87 7.06 13.97
C LEU A 27 -10.56 5.80 13.13
N MET A 28 -11.45 4.80 13.14
CA MET A 28 -11.29 3.59 12.34
C MET A 28 -11.29 3.88 10.83
N ARG A 29 -12.24 4.70 10.34
CA ARG A 29 -12.31 5.11 8.93
C ARG A 29 -11.10 5.92 8.50
N ASP A 30 -10.66 6.86 9.32
CA ASP A 30 -9.48 7.70 9.05
C ASP A 30 -8.22 6.83 8.96
N THR A 31 -8.07 5.87 9.88
CA THR A 31 -6.94 4.94 9.89
C THR A 31 -6.95 4.01 8.69
N ALA A 32 -8.11 3.44 8.34
CA ALA A 32 -8.28 2.59 7.16
C ALA A 32 -7.94 3.34 5.87
N THR A 33 -8.44 4.57 5.74
CA THR A 33 -8.16 5.44 4.58
C THR A 33 -6.67 5.75 4.47
N ARG A 34 -6.01 6.09 5.58
CA ARG A 34 -4.57 6.36 5.57
C ARG A 34 -3.74 5.14 5.20
N LEU A 35 -4.13 3.96 5.68
CA LEU A 35 -3.48 2.70 5.31
C LEU A 35 -3.62 2.45 3.81
N ASP A 36 -4.81 2.66 3.25
CA ASP A 36 -5.05 2.44 1.82
C ASP A 36 -4.20 3.35 0.93
N VAL A 37 -4.18 4.65 1.25
CA VAL A 37 -3.36 5.65 0.52
C VAL A 37 -1.88 5.32 0.63
N THR A 38 -1.40 4.99 1.84
CA THR A 38 0.02 4.70 2.05
C THR A 38 0.45 3.42 1.31
N TYR A 39 -0.42 2.41 1.28
CA TYR A 39 -0.15 1.18 0.55
C TYR A 39 -0.09 1.38 -0.96
N ALA A 40 -0.99 2.21 -1.52
CA ALA A 40 -0.94 2.58 -2.92
C ALA A 40 0.37 3.29 -3.28
N ALA A 41 0.77 4.30 -2.49
CA ALA A 41 2.03 5.01 -2.68
C ALA A 41 3.26 4.09 -2.55
N LEU A 42 3.25 3.16 -1.59
CA LEU A 42 4.32 2.18 -1.43
C LEU A 42 4.42 1.24 -2.63
N THR A 43 3.29 0.77 -3.14
CA THR A 43 3.25 -0.10 -4.33
C THR A 43 3.86 0.64 -5.53
N GLU A 44 3.45 1.88 -5.77
CA GLU A 44 4.01 2.71 -6.83
C GLU A 44 5.52 2.93 -6.67
N ALA A 45 5.99 3.22 -5.45
CA ALA A 45 7.41 3.37 -5.18
C ALA A 45 8.21 2.08 -5.42
N MET A 46 7.65 0.91 -5.10
CA MET A 46 8.27 -0.38 -5.38
C MET A 46 8.34 -0.69 -6.88
N ASP A 47 7.30 -0.35 -7.63
CA ASP A 47 7.27 -0.50 -9.09
C ASP A 47 8.31 0.41 -9.75
N GLN A 48 8.38 1.68 -9.31
CA GLN A 48 9.42 2.61 -9.75
C GLN A 48 10.81 2.07 -9.42
N ASN A 49 11.07 1.63 -8.19
CA ASN A 49 12.37 1.09 -7.79
C ASN A 49 12.78 -0.13 -8.65
N THR A 50 11.83 -1.01 -8.96
CA THR A 50 12.05 -2.15 -9.86
C THR A 50 12.41 -1.70 -11.28
N ALA A 51 11.69 -0.73 -11.82
CA ALA A 51 11.97 -0.17 -13.14
C ALA A 51 13.36 0.51 -13.19
N LEU A 52 13.71 1.31 -12.18
CA LEU A 52 15.03 1.93 -12.08
C LEU A 52 16.16 0.89 -12.00
N ALA A 53 15.99 -0.16 -11.20
CA ALA A 53 16.99 -1.24 -11.10
C ALA A 53 17.22 -1.92 -12.45
N ALA A 54 16.16 -2.18 -13.22
CA ALA A 54 16.26 -2.74 -14.56
C ALA A 54 16.99 -1.79 -15.53
N MET A 55 16.71 -0.49 -15.49
CA MET A 55 17.38 0.52 -16.31
C MET A 55 18.87 0.62 -15.99
N LEU A 56 19.24 0.61 -14.70
CA LEU A 56 20.64 0.61 -14.26
C LEU A 56 21.39 -0.63 -14.77
N ALA A 57 20.79 -1.82 -14.64
CA ALA A 57 21.37 -3.06 -15.14
C ALA A 57 21.57 -3.03 -16.67
N ALA A 58 20.63 -2.45 -17.42
CA ALA A 58 20.74 -2.30 -18.87
C ALA A 58 21.84 -1.30 -19.27
N ALA A 59 21.97 -0.18 -18.56
CA ALA A 59 23.00 0.82 -18.80
C ALA A 59 24.41 0.25 -18.55
N GLN A 60 24.60 -0.49 -17.45
CA GLN A 60 25.88 -1.14 -17.14
C GLN A 60 26.30 -2.18 -18.17
N LYS A 61 25.34 -2.88 -18.82
CA LYS A 61 25.65 -3.80 -19.91
C LYS A 61 26.12 -3.07 -21.17
N LYS A 62 25.54 -1.89 -21.47
CA LYS A 62 25.96 -1.07 -22.62
C LYS A 62 27.36 -0.49 -22.45
N GLU A 63 27.74 -0.13 -21.22
CA GLU A 63 29.09 0.41 -20.94
C GLU A 63 30.21 -0.64 -21.06
N LYS A 64 29.87 -1.92 -20.88
CA LYS A 64 30.82 -3.05 -20.94
C LYS A 64 31.00 -3.67 -22.33
N ASN A 65 30.26 -3.18 -23.33
CA ASN A 65 30.28 -3.63 -24.72
C ASN A 65 30.89 -2.56 -25.62
#